data_AF-A0A949TK79-F1
#
_entry.id   AF-A0A949TK79-F1
#
_cell.length_a   1.000
_cell.length_b   1.000
_cell.length_c   1.000
_cell.angle_alpha   90.00
_cell.angle_beta   90.00
_cell.angle_gamma   90.00
#
_symmetry.space_group_name_H-M   'P 1'
#
loop_
_entity.id
_entity.type
_entity.pdbx_description
1 polymer ?
#
loop_
_entity_poly.entity_id
_entity_poly.type
_entity_poly.pdbx_seq_one_letter_code
_entity_poly.pdbx_strand_id
1 'polypeptide(L)'
;MNSPLSLLTEPFLQFPTQTSIKVVWFTEFMGEGHAVSYGSNLLESVFTKNIRPIHLREDRYSRVGNQTADGQVYEKPVLREIWRHEAYLTDLTPGKRISYRITSIAEDNELISSRTFTLEPAPLPGKPLKILLTSDHQIKPMVAANLQKVRETFKRIDAVFFAGDLVNIPDRASEWFDDNRGNAFFPCLQGRAKYIMNYDGEEITYKGGQIIQNAPIFPCIGNHEVMGRFYTEKSLNEEFNDTIPRDVARELYGEESLIDNSFNTDTFEKIFSLPETETGQKGYYAVSFGDIRLIVLYVTNMWRYPRTENSRRGKYAEPQAELNHPENWGYGQHIYEPIAKGSTQYNWLVKELNSVEYQQAKYKVVMFHHPPHTLGDNIVPAYTDPVQIIEKDDNGNVTSVRYEYPKDKDYINRDLIPLLEEAKVQLVFYGHSHLWNRFVSSNGMHFLESSNVGNSYGAAYGDRKRTNLPDNHNDNYTETGDPYGLEPVVPTIAPLLDENGKPLPYIASNEITVFSVFDTEQGTVSSYRFDTSKPNSEVIKFDEFRLKS
;
A
#
# COMPACT_ATOMS: atom_id res chain seq x y z
N MET A 1 4.61 -27.86 27.03
CA MET A 1 3.37 -28.05 26.25
C MET A 1 3.54 -27.21 25.00
N ASN A 2 3.51 -27.81 23.82
CA ASN A 2 3.51 -27.04 22.57
C ASN A 2 2.20 -26.24 22.51
N SER A 3 2.27 -25.01 22.02
CA SER A 3 1.07 -24.20 21.78
C SER A 3 0.14 -24.94 20.81
N PRO A 4 -1.19 -24.88 21.01
CA PRO A 4 -2.14 -25.47 20.06
C PRO A 4 -1.95 -24.87 18.68
N LEU A 5 -2.02 -25.71 17.64
CA LEU A 5 -1.92 -25.25 16.27
C LEU A 5 -3.10 -24.31 15.94
N SER A 6 -2.84 -23.27 15.17
CA SER A 6 -3.86 -22.28 14.82
C SER A 6 -3.66 -21.72 13.43
N LEU A 7 -4.73 -21.13 12.89
CA LEU A 7 -4.62 -20.32 11.68
C LEU A 7 -3.83 -19.06 11.99
N LEU A 8 -2.85 -18.73 11.16
CA LEU A 8 -2.10 -17.49 11.27
C LEU A 8 -2.94 -16.29 10.80
N THR A 9 -3.92 -16.53 9.92
CA THR A 9 -4.93 -15.55 9.49
C THR A 9 -6.30 -16.18 9.38
N GLU A 10 -7.36 -15.39 9.59
CA GLU A 10 -8.67 -15.75 9.02
C GLU A 10 -8.58 -15.69 7.47
N PRO A 11 -9.50 -16.32 6.72
CA PRO A 11 -9.45 -16.27 5.26
C PRO A 11 -9.70 -14.85 4.75
N PHE A 12 -9.06 -14.49 3.64
CA PHE A 12 -9.33 -13.27 2.89
C PHE A 12 -9.63 -13.56 1.43
N LEU A 13 -10.37 -12.65 0.78
CA LEU A 13 -10.89 -12.83 -0.57
C LEU A 13 -10.06 -12.06 -1.59
N GLN A 14 -9.88 -12.64 -2.79
CA GLN A 14 -9.13 -11.98 -3.86
C GLN A 14 -9.73 -12.25 -5.25
N PHE A 15 -9.64 -11.21 -6.10
CA PHE A 15 -9.86 -11.24 -7.56
C PHE A 15 -11.01 -12.13 -8.04
N PRO A 16 -12.25 -11.84 -7.61
CA PRO A 16 -13.40 -12.57 -8.10
C PRO A 16 -13.60 -12.32 -9.61
N THR A 17 -14.07 -13.34 -10.32
CA THR A 17 -14.63 -13.23 -11.67
C THR A 17 -16.15 -13.34 -11.60
N GLN A 18 -16.84 -13.28 -12.74
CA GLN A 18 -18.30 -13.42 -12.79
C GLN A 18 -18.81 -14.71 -12.12
N THR A 19 -18.02 -15.78 -12.10
CA THR A 19 -18.41 -17.10 -11.58
C THR A 19 -17.39 -17.72 -10.63
N SER A 20 -16.37 -16.99 -10.21
CA SER A 20 -15.33 -17.53 -9.34
C SER A 20 -14.76 -16.54 -8.34
N ILE A 21 -14.08 -17.03 -7.31
CA ILE A 21 -13.32 -16.22 -6.35
C ILE A 21 -12.19 -17.04 -5.73
N LYS A 22 -11.10 -16.37 -5.37
CA LYS A 22 -10.01 -16.96 -4.59
C LYS A 22 -10.23 -16.71 -3.10
N VAL A 23 -10.09 -17.77 -2.30
CA VAL A 23 -10.09 -17.73 -0.83
C VAL A 23 -8.70 -18.11 -0.35
N VAL A 24 -8.05 -17.23 0.41
CA VAL A 24 -6.64 -17.36 0.79
C VAL A 24 -6.50 -17.28 2.31
N TRP A 25 -5.60 -18.07 2.88
CA TRP A 25 -5.25 -18.00 4.30
C TRP A 25 -3.84 -18.52 4.54
N PHE A 26 -3.35 -18.34 5.77
CA PHE A 26 -2.00 -18.71 6.18
C PHE A 26 -2.00 -19.55 7.46
N THR A 27 -1.04 -20.45 7.56
CA THR A 27 -0.72 -21.25 8.75
C THR A 27 0.79 -21.32 8.96
N GLU A 28 1.23 -21.70 10.15
CA GLU A 28 2.64 -22.00 10.45
C GLU A 28 3.00 -23.48 10.26
N PHE A 29 2.11 -24.24 9.62
CA PHE A 29 2.29 -25.66 9.33
C PHE A 29 1.81 -25.95 7.90
N MET A 30 2.45 -26.89 7.22
CA MET A 30 2.07 -27.27 5.85
C MET A 30 0.67 -27.86 5.82
N GLY A 31 0.39 -28.81 6.72
CA GLY A 31 -0.87 -29.55 6.80
C GLY A 31 -0.99 -30.69 5.78
N GLU A 32 -1.90 -31.63 6.05
CA GLU A 32 -2.18 -32.77 5.16
C GLU A 32 -3.36 -32.51 4.21
N GLY A 33 -4.17 -31.49 4.50
CA GLY A 33 -5.36 -31.17 3.72
C GLY A 33 -5.96 -29.81 4.07
N HIS A 34 -6.49 -29.15 3.05
CA HIS A 34 -7.03 -27.80 3.14
C HIS A 34 -8.30 -27.71 2.30
N ALA A 35 -9.38 -27.18 2.89
CA ALA A 35 -10.67 -27.11 2.23
C ALA A 35 -11.41 -25.82 2.53
N VAL A 36 -12.23 -25.41 1.58
CA VAL A 36 -13.27 -24.40 1.77
C VAL A 36 -14.61 -25.08 1.67
N SER A 37 -15.40 -25.03 2.74
CA SER A 37 -16.80 -25.44 2.71
C SER A 37 -17.68 -24.22 2.46
N TYR A 38 -18.65 -24.31 1.55
CA TYR A 38 -19.45 -23.15 1.12
C TYR A 38 -20.89 -23.53 0.74
N GLY A 39 -21.69 -22.51 0.41
CA GLY A 39 -23.07 -22.67 -0.02
C GLY A 39 -24.07 -22.78 1.13
N SER A 40 -25.28 -23.25 0.84
CA SER A 40 -26.33 -23.44 1.84
C SER A 40 -25.88 -24.50 2.85
N ASN A 41 -25.86 -24.13 4.14
CA ASN A 41 -25.41 -25.00 5.24
C ASN A 41 -23.97 -25.53 5.13
N LEU A 42 -23.12 -24.95 4.27
CA LEU A 42 -21.72 -25.35 4.08
C LEU A 42 -21.53 -26.82 3.63
N LEU A 43 -22.47 -27.33 2.82
CA LEU A 43 -22.44 -28.72 2.34
C LEU A 43 -21.53 -28.93 1.12
N GLU A 44 -21.25 -27.87 0.36
CA GLU A 44 -20.33 -27.93 -0.77
C GLU A 44 -18.90 -27.74 -0.24
N SER A 45 -17.92 -28.37 -0.87
CA SER A 45 -16.51 -28.21 -0.47
C SER A 45 -15.56 -28.31 -1.65
N VAL A 46 -14.54 -27.46 -1.64
CA VAL A 46 -13.40 -27.51 -2.57
C VAL A 46 -12.14 -27.72 -1.75
N PHE A 47 -11.41 -28.78 -2.07
CA PHE A 47 -10.08 -29.04 -1.54
C PHE A 47 -9.04 -28.27 -2.36
N THR A 48 -8.00 -27.76 -1.70
CA THR A 48 -6.88 -27.14 -2.39
C THR A 48 -5.58 -27.90 -2.18
N LYS A 49 -4.78 -27.93 -3.26
CA LYS A 49 -3.36 -28.31 -3.27
C LYS A 49 -2.45 -27.14 -3.64
N ASN A 50 -3.01 -25.96 -3.83
CA ASN A 50 -2.23 -24.73 -4.03
C ASN A 50 -1.74 -24.26 -2.66
N ILE A 51 -0.72 -24.96 -2.19
CA ILE A 51 -0.03 -24.77 -0.92
C ILE A 51 1.38 -24.35 -1.28
N ARG A 52 1.80 -23.16 -0.86
CA ARG A 52 3.15 -22.66 -1.12
C ARG A 52 3.81 -22.13 0.14
N PRO A 53 5.08 -22.47 0.42
CA PRO A 53 5.82 -21.79 1.47
C PRO A 53 6.04 -20.33 1.07
N ILE A 54 5.92 -19.44 2.04
CA ILE A 54 6.38 -18.05 1.94
C ILE A 54 7.54 -17.89 2.92
N HIS A 55 8.72 -17.63 2.36
CA HIS A 55 9.96 -17.54 3.13
C HIS A 55 10.10 -16.13 3.72
N LEU A 56 9.33 -15.85 4.76
CA LEU A 56 9.42 -14.60 5.52
C LEU A 56 10.41 -14.76 6.68
N ARG A 57 10.80 -13.65 7.30
CA ARG A 57 11.83 -13.63 8.33
C ARG A 57 11.38 -12.86 9.56
N GLU A 58 12.06 -13.10 10.66
CA GLU A 58 12.03 -12.26 11.86
C GLU A 58 13.45 -11.78 12.15
N ASP A 59 13.59 -10.58 12.72
CA ASP A 59 14.89 -10.01 13.09
C ASP A 59 14.82 -9.29 14.43
N ARG A 60 15.90 -8.59 14.79
CA ARG A 60 16.00 -7.85 16.05
C ARG A 60 14.90 -6.82 16.28
N TYR A 61 14.27 -6.30 15.24
CA TYR A 61 13.21 -5.30 15.39
C TYR A 61 11.80 -5.92 15.34
N SER A 62 11.69 -7.23 15.14
CA SER A 62 10.43 -7.94 15.28
C SER A 62 9.85 -7.79 16.69
N ARG A 63 8.53 -7.88 16.78
CA ARG A 63 7.77 -7.92 18.03
C ARG A 63 6.83 -9.12 17.96
N VAL A 64 7.31 -10.30 18.32
CA VAL A 64 6.55 -11.55 18.15
C VAL A 64 6.94 -12.59 19.19
N GLY A 65 5.96 -13.40 19.60
CA GLY A 65 6.16 -14.42 20.63
C GLY A 65 6.73 -13.80 21.90
N ASN A 66 7.90 -14.27 22.31
CA ASN A 66 8.58 -13.76 23.51
C ASN A 66 9.43 -12.50 23.26
N GLN A 67 9.60 -12.04 22.02
CA GLN A 67 10.34 -10.83 21.70
C GLN A 67 9.43 -9.60 21.84
N THR A 68 9.64 -8.83 22.90
CA THR A 68 8.92 -7.57 23.17
C THR A 68 9.82 -6.33 23.11
N ALA A 69 11.13 -6.54 23.09
CA ALA A 69 12.17 -5.53 22.92
C ALA A 69 13.18 -5.96 21.85
N ASP A 70 14.02 -5.03 21.40
CA ASP A 70 14.97 -5.30 20.31
C ASP A 70 16.00 -6.39 20.69
N GLY A 71 16.22 -7.34 19.79
CA GLY A 71 17.26 -8.37 19.91
C GLY A 71 16.98 -9.47 20.95
N GLN A 72 15.82 -9.45 21.63
CA GLN A 72 15.57 -10.38 22.74
C GLN A 72 15.57 -11.87 22.34
N VAL A 73 15.11 -12.20 21.13
CA VAL A 73 15.03 -13.57 20.60
C VAL A 73 15.85 -13.72 19.32
N TYR A 74 15.64 -12.83 18.36
CA TYR A 74 16.33 -12.80 17.08
C TYR A 74 17.30 -11.63 17.06
N GLU A 75 18.60 -11.89 16.90
CA GLU A 75 19.59 -10.80 16.73
C GLU A 75 19.81 -10.43 15.26
N LYS A 76 19.57 -11.38 14.35
CA LYS A 76 19.70 -11.25 12.90
C LYS A 76 18.51 -11.91 12.20
N PRO A 77 18.31 -11.72 10.89
CA PRO A 77 17.21 -12.34 10.18
C PRO A 77 17.21 -13.86 10.31
N VAL A 78 16.09 -14.42 10.75
CA VAL A 78 15.83 -15.86 10.86
C VAL A 78 14.57 -16.19 10.09
N LEU A 79 14.63 -17.23 9.26
CA LEU A 79 13.48 -17.70 8.49
C LEU A 79 12.34 -18.12 9.44
N ARG A 80 11.13 -17.65 9.13
CA ARG A 80 9.87 -18.12 9.74
C ARG A 80 9.06 -18.82 8.65
N GLU A 81 8.90 -20.13 8.81
CA GLU A 81 8.14 -20.93 7.87
C GLU A 81 6.66 -20.62 7.97
N ILE A 82 6.10 -20.11 6.88
CA ILE A 82 4.68 -19.79 6.77
C ILE A 82 4.16 -20.42 5.49
N TRP A 83 2.98 -21.02 5.57
CA TRP A 83 2.35 -21.73 4.47
C TRP A 83 1.13 -20.96 4.02
N ARG A 84 1.12 -20.59 2.75
CA ARG A 84 -0.03 -19.97 2.10
C ARG A 84 -0.88 -21.02 1.43
N HIS A 85 -2.18 -20.94 1.69
CA HIS A 85 -3.20 -21.80 1.13
C HIS A 85 -4.13 -20.98 0.28
N GLU A 86 -4.47 -21.48 -0.91
CA GLU A 86 -5.43 -20.81 -1.80
C GLU A 86 -6.40 -21.81 -2.39
N ALA A 87 -7.70 -21.61 -2.16
CA ALA A 87 -8.73 -22.34 -2.87
C ALA A 87 -9.37 -21.44 -3.94
N TYR A 88 -9.58 -22.02 -5.12
CA TYR A 88 -10.31 -21.39 -6.22
C TYR A 88 -11.71 -21.98 -6.30
N LEU A 89 -12.72 -21.18 -5.91
CA LEU A 89 -14.11 -21.58 -5.98
C LEU A 89 -14.65 -21.17 -7.34
N THR A 90 -15.15 -22.12 -8.12
CA THR A 90 -15.74 -21.92 -9.46
C THR A 90 -17.25 -22.14 -9.44
N ASP A 91 -17.89 -21.96 -10.60
CA ASP A 91 -19.31 -22.27 -10.83
C ASP A 91 -20.27 -21.53 -9.87
N LEU A 92 -19.81 -20.39 -9.32
CA LEU A 92 -20.61 -19.53 -8.47
C LEU A 92 -21.67 -18.82 -9.30
N THR A 93 -22.87 -18.71 -8.74
CA THR A 93 -23.97 -17.97 -9.36
C THR A 93 -23.71 -16.45 -9.25
N PRO A 94 -23.65 -15.70 -10.37
CA PRO A 94 -23.46 -14.25 -10.34
C PRO A 94 -24.51 -13.54 -9.47
N GLY A 95 -24.10 -12.53 -8.70
CA GLY A 95 -24.98 -11.76 -7.82
C GLY A 95 -25.50 -12.51 -6.59
N LYS A 96 -25.11 -13.77 -6.39
CA LYS A 96 -25.51 -14.56 -5.22
C LYS A 96 -24.38 -14.59 -4.19
N ARG A 97 -24.64 -13.97 -3.04
CA ARG A 97 -23.79 -14.12 -1.87
C ARG A 97 -24.07 -15.43 -1.15
N ILE A 98 -23.02 -16.11 -0.73
CA ILE A 98 -23.08 -17.39 -0.02
C ILE A 98 -22.18 -17.39 1.21
N SER A 99 -22.50 -18.27 2.16
CA SER A 99 -21.64 -18.53 3.32
C SER A 99 -20.45 -19.41 2.94
N TYR A 100 -19.33 -19.24 3.62
CA TYR A 100 -18.17 -20.12 3.53
C TYR A 100 -17.41 -20.21 4.85
N ARG A 101 -16.58 -21.25 5.00
CA ARG A 101 -15.54 -21.38 6.02
C ARG A 101 -14.34 -22.12 5.46
N ILE A 102 -13.17 -21.91 6.05
CA ILE A 102 -11.98 -22.72 5.74
C ILE A 102 -11.72 -23.75 6.85
N THR A 103 -11.07 -24.83 6.46
CA THR A 103 -10.55 -25.86 7.36
C THR A 103 -9.16 -26.29 6.89
N SER A 104 -8.20 -26.27 7.80
CA SER A 104 -6.88 -26.89 7.64
C SER A 104 -6.79 -28.14 8.52
N ILE A 105 -6.18 -29.19 7.99
CA ILE A 105 -5.91 -30.46 8.68
C ILE A 105 -4.42 -30.46 9.02
N ALA A 106 -4.09 -30.46 10.30
CA ALA A 106 -2.71 -30.57 10.78
C ALA A 106 -2.17 -32.01 10.64
N GLU A 107 -0.86 -32.18 10.81
CA GLU A 107 -0.17 -33.49 10.69
C GLU A 107 -0.64 -34.53 11.72
N ASP A 108 -1.18 -34.10 12.86
CA ASP A 108 -1.78 -34.96 13.88
C ASP A 108 -3.28 -35.22 13.66
N ASN A 109 -3.81 -34.85 12.48
CA ASN A 109 -5.22 -34.85 12.11
C ASN A 109 -6.10 -33.87 12.90
N GLU A 110 -5.52 -32.88 13.62
CA GLU A 110 -6.30 -31.80 14.22
C GLU A 110 -6.99 -30.95 13.13
N LEU A 111 -8.29 -30.69 13.31
CA LEU A 111 -9.09 -29.86 12.40
C LEU A 111 -9.14 -28.43 12.92
N ILE A 112 -8.51 -27.51 12.19
CA ILE A 112 -8.47 -26.10 12.55
C ILE A 112 -9.32 -25.34 11.54
N SER A 113 -10.42 -24.75 12.01
CA SER A 113 -11.40 -24.13 11.13
C SER A 113 -11.66 -22.67 11.49
N SER A 114 -11.90 -21.84 10.47
CA SER A 114 -12.36 -20.47 10.68
C SER A 114 -13.80 -20.42 11.20
N ARG A 115 -14.22 -19.21 11.59
CA ARG A 115 -15.65 -18.88 11.66
C ARG A 115 -16.28 -18.91 10.26
N THR A 116 -17.60 -18.83 10.22
CA THR A 116 -18.33 -18.67 8.96
C THR A 116 -18.34 -17.21 8.52
N PHE A 117 -17.99 -16.97 7.26
CA PHE A 117 -18.06 -15.66 6.61
C PHE A 117 -18.89 -15.77 5.33
N THR A 118 -18.96 -14.69 4.56
CA THR A 118 -19.69 -14.67 3.29
C THR A 118 -18.82 -14.19 2.15
N LEU A 119 -19.01 -14.77 0.97
CA LEU A 119 -18.35 -14.34 -0.26
C LEU A 119 -19.36 -14.23 -1.39
N GLU A 120 -18.96 -13.56 -2.44
CA GLU A 120 -19.77 -13.38 -3.65
C GLU A 120 -18.82 -13.27 -4.85
N PRO A 121 -19.15 -13.86 -6.01
CA PRO A 121 -18.40 -13.60 -7.24
C PRO A 121 -18.49 -12.11 -7.62
N ALA A 122 -17.78 -11.71 -8.67
CA ALA A 122 -17.69 -10.32 -9.09
C ALA A 122 -19.11 -9.75 -9.30
N PRO A 123 -19.40 -8.57 -8.73
CA PRO A 123 -20.71 -7.98 -8.87
C PRO A 123 -20.98 -7.64 -10.34
N LEU A 124 -22.21 -7.87 -10.79
CA LEU A 124 -22.66 -7.45 -12.11
C LEU A 124 -22.76 -5.92 -12.17
N PRO A 125 -22.56 -5.30 -13.34
CA PRO A 125 -22.85 -3.87 -13.55
C PRO A 125 -24.25 -3.49 -13.06
N GLY A 126 -24.38 -2.26 -12.55
CA GLY A 126 -25.59 -1.71 -11.96
C GLY A 126 -25.84 -2.08 -10.49
N LYS A 127 -25.07 -3.01 -9.91
CA LYS A 127 -25.19 -3.32 -8.48
C LYS A 127 -24.58 -2.19 -7.62
N PRO A 128 -25.31 -1.63 -6.64
CA PRO A 128 -24.76 -0.74 -5.63
C PRO A 128 -23.64 -1.38 -4.82
N LEU A 129 -22.49 -0.69 -4.69
CA LEU A 129 -21.32 -1.14 -3.95
C LEU A 129 -20.76 -0.03 -3.07
N LYS A 130 -20.21 -0.40 -1.91
CA LYS A 130 -19.36 0.47 -1.08
C LYS A 130 -17.91 -0.02 -1.14
N ILE A 131 -17.02 0.78 -1.72
CA ILE A 131 -15.59 0.44 -1.84
C ILE A 131 -14.81 1.26 -0.82
N LEU A 132 -14.05 0.60 0.06
CA LEU A 132 -13.11 1.28 0.95
C LEU A 132 -11.89 1.71 0.15
N LEU A 133 -11.54 2.99 0.22
CA LEU A 133 -10.31 3.56 -0.33
C LEU A 133 -9.36 3.83 0.84
N THR A 134 -8.22 3.14 0.87
CA THR A 134 -7.24 3.27 1.96
C THR A 134 -5.81 3.01 1.47
N SER A 135 -4.80 3.44 2.24
CA SER A 135 -3.39 3.12 2.01
C SER A 135 -2.57 3.35 3.29
N ASP A 136 -1.27 3.07 3.23
CA ASP A 136 -0.28 3.46 4.25
C ASP A 136 -0.61 2.96 5.66
N HIS A 137 -1.24 1.78 5.76
CA HIS A 137 -1.50 1.19 7.07
C HIS A 137 -0.19 0.90 7.77
N GLN A 138 0.72 0.24 7.07
CA GLN A 138 1.96 -0.25 7.65
C GLN A 138 1.64 -0.95 8.99
N ILE A 139 2.23 -0.50 10.10
CA ILE A 139 1.73 -0.83 11.46
C ILE A 139 1.35 0.44 12.25
N LYS A 140 0.89 1.49 11.55
CA LYS A 140 0.72 2.83 12.13
C LYS A 140 -0.35 2.86 13.21
N PRO A 141 -0.17 3.73 14.24
CA PRO A 141 -1.01 3.73 15.43
C PRO A 141 -2.52 3.75 15.18
N MET A 142 -3.02 4.54 14.24
CA MET A 142 -4.46 4.73 14.08
C MET A 142 -5.17 3.74 13.16
N VAL A 143 -4.46 2.73 12.62
CA VAL A 143 -5.05 1.75 11.69
C VAL A 143 -6.17 0.93 12.33
N ALA A 144 -5.95 0.38 13.53
CA ALA A 144 -6.97 -0.41 14.19
C ALA A 144 -8.24 0.41 14.50
N ALA A 145 -8.07 1.68 14.92
CA ALA A 145 -9.19 2.59 15.15
C ALA A 145 -9.92 2.92 13.84
N ASN A 146 -9.17 3.24 12.78
CA ASN A 146 -9.69 3.55 11.45
C ASN A 146 -10.63 2.45 10.95
N LEU A 147 -10.13 1.22 10.88
CA LEU A 147 -10.87 0.08 10.31
C LEU A 147 -12.04 -0.35 11.19
N GLN A 148 -11.92 -0.19 12.51
CA GLN A 148 -13.04 -0.40 13.41
C GLN A 148 -14.16 0.60 13.10
N LYS A 149 -13.83 1.89 12.94
CA LYS A 149 -14.81 2.93 12.60
C LYS A 149 -15.38 2.79 11.19
N VAL A 150 -14.63 2.27 10.22
CA VAL A 150 -15.18 1.86 8.92
C VAL A 150 -16.33 0.86 9.11
N ARG A 151 -16.15 -0.18 9.94
CA ARG A 151 -17.16 -1.22 10.18
C ARG A 151 -18.35 -0.73 11.02
N GLU A 152 -18.12 0.18 11.95
CA GLU A 152 -19.19 0.82 12.73
C GLU A 152 -20.04 1.76 11.86
N THR A 153 -19.41 2.47 10.92
CA THR A 153 -20.08 3.41 10.00
C THR A 153 -20.82 2.67 8.88
N PHE A 154 -20.19 1.66 8.31
CA PHE A 154 -20.73 0.90 7.18
C PHE A 154 -20.99 -0.54 7.58
N LYS A 155 -22.28 -0.91 7.61
CA LYS A 155 -22.71 -2.31 7.83
C LYS A 155 -22.01 -3.28 6.89
N ARG A 156 -21.62 -2.83 5.70
CA ARG A 156 -20.90 -3.63 4.71
C ARG A 156 -19.96 -2.78 3.86
N ILE A 157 -18.79 -3.34 3.61
CA ILE A 157 -17.84 -2.94 2.57
C ILE A 157 -17.83 -4.07 1.55
N ASP A 158 -17.90 -3.74 0.26
CA ASP A 158 -17.97 -4.72 -0.84
C ASP A 158 -16.61 -4.99 -1.49
N ALA A 159 -15.65 -4.06 -1.38
CA ALA A 159 -14.24 -4.29 -1.72
C ALA A 159 -13.32 -3.28 -1.02
N VAL A 160 -12.02 -3.59 -0.98
CA VAL A 160 -10.96 -2.70 -0.50
C VAL A 160 -10.00 -2.38 -1.65
N PHE A 161 -9.90 -1.11 -2.01
CA PHE A 161 -8.85 -0.61 -2.90
C PHE A 161 -7.73 -0.05 -2.01
N PHE A 162 -6.56 -0.69 -2.07
CA PHE A 162 -5.46 -0.43 -1.15
C PHE A 162 -4.25 0.14 -1.90
N ALA A 163 -4.01 1.45 -1.79
CA ALA A 163 -3.00 2.16 -2.58
C ALA A 163 -1.57 2.08 -2.00
N GLY A 164 -1.10 0.87 -1.70
CA GLY A 164 0.28 0.59 -1.27
C GLY A 164 0.58 0.90 0.19
N ASP A 165 1.78 0.51 0.60
CA ASP A 165 2.34 0.59 1.96
C ASP A 165 1.49 -0.17 2.99
N LEU A 166 1.43 -1.49 2.80
CA LEU A 166 0.63 -2.42 3.59
C LEU A 166 1.26 -2.72 4.95
N VAL A 167 2.56 -2.98 4.99
CA VAL A 167 3.41 -3.18 6.19
C VAL A 167 4.60 -2.22 6.12
N ASN A 168 5.45 -2.09 7.15
CA ASN A 168 6.69 -1.29 7.00
C ASN A 168 7.79 -2.10 6.33
N ILE A 169 7.97 -3.37 6.70
CA ILE A 169 9.02 -4.22 6.15
C ILE A 169 8.36 -5.47 5.60
N PRO A 170 8.32 -5.66 4.27
CA PRO A 170 7.55 -6.72 3.66
C PRO A 170 8.07 -8.09 4.10
N ASP A 171 9.38 -8.28 4.22
CA ASP A 171 9.95 -9.56 4.65
C ASP A 171 9.78 -9.87 6.15
N ARG A 172 9.30 -8.93 6.98
CA ARG A 172 9.07 -9.17 8.41
C ARG A 172 7.71 -9.83 8.63
N ALA A 173 7.71 -11.12 8.95
CA ALA A 173 6.47 -11.90 9.11
C ALA A 173 5.52 -11.32 10.17
N SER A 174 6.05 -10.92 11.32
CA SER A 174 5.24 -10.38 12.42
C SER A 174 4.38 -9.17 12.03
N GLU A 175 4.85 -8.30 11.12
CA GLU A 175 4.07 -7.14 10.67
C GLU A 175 2.83 -7.52 9.85
N TRP A 176 2.85 -8.68 9.20
CA TRP A 176 1.68 -9.21 8.51
C TRP A 176 0.69 -9.84 9.48
N PHE A 177 1.18 -10.63 10.43
CA PHE A 177 0.37 -11.66 11.07
C PHE A 177 0.06 -11.43 12.55
N ASP A 178 1.05 -11.12 13.37
CA ASP A 178 0.96 -11.31 14.81
C ASP A 178 1.91 -10.43 15.63
N ASP A 179 2.19 -9.22 15.13
CA ASP A 179 2.95 -8.22 15.87
C ASP A 179 2.36 -7.99 17.28
N ASN A 180 3.18 -8.20 18.32
CA ASN A 180 2.83 -8.09 19.73
C ASN A 180 2.36 -6.69 20.14
N ARG A 181 2.64 -5.64 19.36
CA ARG A 181 2.08 -4.29 19.57
C ARG A 181 0.59 -4.23 19.22
N GLY A 182 0.07 -5.26 18.52
CA GLY A 182 -1.35 -5.44 18.25
C GLY A 182 -1.86 -4.79 16.97
N ASN A 183 -0.97 -4.37 16.06
CA ASN A 183 -1.29 -3.58 14.86
C ASN A 183 -0.89 -4.25 13.53
N ALA A 184 -0.66 -5.56 13.52
CA ALA A 184 -0.32 -6.29 12.31
C ALA A 184 -1.43 -6.20 11.25
N PHE A 185 -1.02 -6.27 9.98
CA PHE A 185 -1.86 -5.99 8.81
C PHE A 185 -3.15 -6.84 8.77
N PHE A 186 -3.02 -8.17 8.80
CA PHE A 186 -4.18 -9.06 8.73
C PHE A 186 -5.08 -8.91 9.96
N PRO A 187 -4.59 -8.93 11.21
CA PRO A 187 -5.43 -8.68 12.39
C PRO A 187 -6.26 -7.39 12.30
N CYS A 188 -5.67 -6.28 11.84
CA CYS A 188 -6.35 -5.00 11.65
C CYS A 188 -7.52 -5.10 10.68
N LEU A 189 -7.32 -5.67 9.49
CA LEU A 189 -8.36 -5.85 8.45
C LEU A 189 -9.33 -7.01 8.73
N GLN A 190 -9.06 -7.80 9.78
CA GLN A 190 -9.88 -8.94 10.18
C GLN A 190 -10.69 -8.69 11.46
N GLY A 191 -10.52 -7.53 12.11
CA GLY A 191 -11.19 -7.21 13.36
C GLY A 191 -10.64 -8.00 14.55
N ARG A 192 -9.35 -8.35 14.51
CA ARG A 192 -8.64 -9.12 15.54
C ARG A 192 -7.40 -8.43 16.08
N ALA A 193 -7.16 -7.17 15.69
CA ALA A 193 -6.13 -6.35 16.29
C ALA A 193 -6.37 -6.17 17.80
N LYS A 194 -5.33 -5.77 18.51
CA LYS A 194 -5.36 -5.46 19.94
C LYS A 194 -4.47 -4.26 20.21
N TYR A 195 -4.60 -3.23 19.38
CA TYR A 195 -3.76 -2.05 19.50
C TYR A 195 -4.27 -1.17 20.63
N ILE A 196 -3.36 -0.81 21.54
CA ILE A 196 -3.64 0.03 22.69
C ILE A 196 -3.09 1.42 22.39
N MET A 197 -3.98 2.41 22.37
CA MET A 197 -3.59 3.83 22.38
C MET A 197 -3.67 4.35 23.81
N ASN A 198 -2.72 5.22 24.16
CA ASN A 198 -2.71 5.89 25.46
C ASN A 198 -2.92 7.40 25.24
N TYR A 199 -3.97 7.94 25.83
CA TYR A 199 -4.29 9.36 25.85
C TYR A 199 -4.48 9.80 27.30
N ASP A 200 -3.64 10.73 27.78
CA ASP A 200 -3.69 11.26 29.15
C ASP A 200 -3.76 10.18 30.26
N GLY A 201 -3.13 9.02 30.03
CA GLY A 201 -3.12 7.89 30.96
C GLY A 201 -4.31 6.94 30.84
N GLU A 202 -5.28 7.21 29.95
CA GLU A 202 -6.35 6.29 29.61
C GLU A 202 -5.94 5.37 28.45
N GLU A 203 -6.09 4.06 28.65
CA GLU A 203 -5.83 3.05 27.62
C GLU A 203 -7.10 2.72 26.84
N ILE A 204 -7.07 2.97 25.54
CA ILE A 204 -8.15 2.63 24.62
C ILE A 204 -7.67 1.51 23.69
N THR A 205 -8.36 0.38 23.74
CA THR A 205 -8.06 -0.76 22.85
C THR A 205 -8.94 -0.75 21.60
N TYR A 206 -8.32 -0.71 20.43
CA TYR A 206 -8.99 -0.85 19.13
C TYR A 206 -8.72 -2.21 18.52
N LYS A 207 -9.74 -2.78 17.85
CA LYS A 207 -9.70 -4.15 17.33
C LYS A 207 -9.60 -4.27 15.82
N GLY A 208 -9.59 -3.15 15.09
CA GLY A 208 -9.70 -3.16 13.64
C GLY A 208 -11.11 -3.50 13.18
N GLY A 209 -11.27 -3.84 11.90
CA GLY A 209 -12.56 -4.11 11.29
C GLY A 209 -12.57 -5.45 10.56
N GLN A 210 -13.60 -6.29 10.77
CA GLN A 210 -13.81 -7.53 10.00
C GLN A 210 -14.25 -7.20 8.57
N ILE A 211 -13.30 -7.00 7.65
CA ILE A 211 -13.54 -6.53 6.28
C ILE A 211 -13.20 -7.62 5.26
N ILE A 212 -11.93 -8.03 5.19
CA ILE A 212 -11.41 -8.80 4.05
C ILE A 212 -11.85 -10.27 4.03
N GLN A 213 -12.46 -10.75 5.13
CA GLN A 213 -13.15 -12.04 5.14
C GLN A 213 -14.48 -12.00 4.35
N ASN A 214 -14.98 -10.82 3.99
CA ASN A 214 -16.27 -10.67 3.30
C ASN A 214 -16.20 -9.82 2.03
N ALA A 215 -15.06 -9.18 1.78
CA ALA A 215 -14.82 -8.26 0.69
C ALA A 215 -13.43 -8.54 0.08
N PRO A 216 -13.29 -8.65 -1.25
CA PRO A 216 -11.98 -8.79 -1.87
C PRO A 216 -11.12 -7.53 -1.65
N ILE A 217 -9.81 -7.77 -1.50
CA ILE A 217 -8.80 -6.72 -1.46
C ILE A 217 -8.04 -6.64 -2.78
N PHE A 218 -7.85 -5.41 -3.27
CA PHE A 218 -7.13 -5.06 -4.49
C PHE A 218 -5.94 -4.17 -4.12
N PRO A 219 -4.75 -4.75 -3.87
CA PRO A 219 -3.60 -3.99 -3.44
C PRO A 219 -2.79 -3.45 -4.62
N CYS A 220 -2.16 -2.30 -4.39
CA CYS A 220 -1.09 -1.70 -5.18
C CYS A 220 0.27 -1.93 -4.48
N ILE A 221 1.36 -1.90 -5.24
CA ILE A 221 2.72 -1.88 -4.71
C ILE A 221 3.10 -0.43 -4.36
N GLY A 222 3.37 -0.18 -3.08
CA GLY A 222 4.01 1.03 -2.56
C GLY A 222 5.51 0.83 -2.33
N ASN A 223 6.19 1.84 -1.81
CA ASN A 223 7.63 1.71 -1.57
C ASN A 223 7.96 0.74 -0.42
N HIS A 224 7.01 0.48 0.47
CA HIS A 224 7.15 -0.51 1.55
C HIS A 224 6.81 -1.95 1.12
N GLU A 225 6.47 -2.19 -0.14
CA GLU A 225 6.33 -3.55 -0.69
C GLU A 225 7.61 -4.04 -1.38
N VAL A 226 8.63 -3.18 -1.47
CA VAL A 226 9.88 -3.45 -2.18
C VAL A 226 11.01 -3.71 -1.18
N MET A 227 11.60 -4.90 -1.21
CA MET A 227 12.85 -5.18 -0.49
C MET A 227 14.04 -4.77 -1.33
N GLY A 228 15.09 -4.27 -0.67
CA GLY A 228 16.40 -4.11 -1.28
C GLY A 228 17.21 -5.39 -1.29
N ARG A 229 18.53 -5.21 -1.35
CA ARG A 229 19.50 -6.29 -1.48
C ARG A 229 19.40 -7.28 -0.33
N PHE A 230 19.44 -8.55 -0.66
CA PHE A 230 19.36 -9.65 0.30
C PHE A 230 20.69 -9.80 1.04
N TYR A 231 20.62 -9.93 2.36
CA TYR A 231 21.76 -10.22 3.23
C TYR A 231 21.37 -11.25 4.29
N THR A 232 22.34 -11.96 4.87
CA THR A 232 22.06 -12.91 5.98
C THR A 232 22.39 -12.35 7.36
N GLU A 233 23.21 -11.28 7.42
CA GLU A 233 23.71 -10.72 8.69
C GLU A 233 23.23 -9.30 8.98
N LYS A 234 22.69 -8.57 7.99
CA LYS A 234 22.09 -7.25 8.20
C LYS A 234 20.67 -7.40 8.72
N SER A 235 20.15 -6.41 9.45
CA SER A 235 18.73 -6.41 9.82
C SER A 235 17.83 -6.26 8.59
N LEU A 236 16.57 -6.67 8.69
CA LEU A 236 15.59 -6.49 7.60
C LEU A 236 15.36 -5.01 7.28
N ASN A 237 15.49 -4.14 8.29
CA ASN A 237 15.47 -2.69 8.09
C ASN A 237 16.63 -2.20 7.23
N GLU A 238 17.82 -2.76 7.40
CA GLU A 238 18.98 -2.39 6.59
C GLU A 238 18.83 -2.90 5.15
N GLU A 239 18.37 -4.14 4.96
CA GLU A 239 18.07 -4.71 3.63
C GLU A 239 17.00 -3.88 2.90
N PHE A 240 15.91 -3.56 3.58
CA PHE A 240 14.83 -2.71 3.05
C PHE A 240 15.37 -1.38 2.51
N ASN A 241 16.28 -0.73 3.27
CA ASN A 241 16.88 0.54 2.86
C ASN A 241 18.04 0.38 1.85
N ASP A 242 18.40 -0.84 1.46
CA ASP A 242 19.55 -1.14 0.62
C ASP A 242 19.17 -1.48 -0.82
N THR A 243 18.42 -0.59 -1.48
CA THR A 243 18.14 -0.70 -2.91
C THR A 243 19.15 0.06 -3.74
N ILE A 244 19.45 -0.46 -4.92
CA ILE A 244 20.18 0.24 -6.00
C ILE A 244 19.47 0.01 -7.34
N PRO A 245 19.58 0.91 -8.33
CA PRO A 245 18.98 0.72 -9.64
C PRO A 245 19.39 -0.59 -10.30
N ARG A 246 18.47 -1.24 -11.03
CA ARG A 246 18.74 -2.53 -11.70
C ARG A 246 19.90 -2.47 -12.67
N ASP A 247 20.06 -1.34 -13.38
CA ASP A 247 21.14 -1.17 -14.34
C ASP A 247 22.51 -1.13 -13.65
N VAL A 248 22.59 -0.44 -12.51
CA VAL A 248 23.79 -0.42 -11.66
C VAL A 248 24.08 -1.82 -11.10
N ALA A 249 23.07 -2.49 -10.55
CA ALA A 249 23.23 -3.84 -10.03
C ALA A 249 23.71 -4.83 -11.10
N ARG A 250 23.23 -4.69 -12.35
CA ARG A 250 23.64 -5.52 -13.47
C ARG A 250 25.11 -5.32 -13.79
N GLU A 251 25.58 -4.07 -13.78
CA GLU A 251 26.99 -3.75 -14.00
C GLU A 251 27.90 -4.29 -12.88
N LEU A 252 27.45 -4.22 -11.63
CA LEU A 252 28.22 -4.67 -10.46
C LEU A 252 28.21 -6.19 -10.26
N TYR A 253 27.06 -6.84 -10.48
CA TYR A 253 26.80 -8.22 -10.02
C TYR A 253 26.29 -9.17 -11.11
N GLY A 254 26.00 -8.67 -12.32
CA GLY A 254 25.48 -9.45 -13.44
C GLY A 254 23.96 -9.68 -13.40
N GLU A 255 23.41 -10.18 -14.51
CA GLU A 255 21.96 -10.34 -14.73
C GLU A 255 21.32 -11.41 -13.81
N GLU A 256 22.01 -12.54 -13.62
CA GLU A 256 21.45 -13.73 -12.95
C GLU A 256 21.13 -13.51 -11.46
N SER A 257 21.67 -12.44 -10.86
CA SER A 257 21.60 -12.18 -9.42
C SER A 257 20.83 -10.89 -9.05
N LEU A 258 20.19 -10.25 -10.04
CA LEU A 258 19.53 -8.94 -9.86
C LEU A 258 18.46 -8.91 -8.76
N ILE A 259 17.74 -10.02 -8.57
CA ILE A 259 16.66 -10.11 -7.57
C ILE A 259 17.17 -9.91 -6.14
N ASP A 260 18.38 -10.39 -5.86
CA ASP A 260 19.04 -10.31 -4.56
C ASP A 260 20.00 -9.14 -4.45
N ASN A 261 20.40 -8.54 -5.57
CA ASN A 261 21.44 -7.50 -5.64
C ASN A 261 20.95 -6.11 -6.11
N SER A 262 19.65 -5.94 -6.31
CA SER A 262 19.01 -4.64 -6.58
C SER A 262 17.83 -4.44 -5.62
N PHE A 263 16.65 -4.89 -6.05
CA PHE A 263 15.40 -4.86 -5.30
C PHE A 263 14.39 -5.83 -5.90
N ASN A 264 13.41 -6.26 -5.10
CA ASN A 264 12.34 -7.15 -5.54
C ASN A 264 11.02 -6.92 -4.80
N THR A 265 9.94 -7.49 -5.35
CA THR A 265 8.57 -7.47 -4.82
C THR A 265 8.09 -8.87 -4.44
N ASP A 266 9.04 -9.79 -4.19
CA ASP A 266 8.77 -11.22 -4.05
C ASP A 266 7.75 -11.51 -2.96
N THR A 267 7.90 -10.87 -1.81
CA THR A 267 7.01 -11.08 -0.68
C THR A 267 5.58 -10.64 -1.00
N PHE A 268 5.40 -9.49 -1.64
CA PHE A 268 4.10 -9.02 -2.08
C PHE A 268 3.40 -10.03 -3.00
N GLU A 269 4.13 -10.57 -3.99
CA GLU A 269 3.63 -11.57 -4.93
C GLU A 269 3.39 -12.95 -4.29
N LYS A 270 4.11 -13.27 -3.21
CA LYS A 270 3.94 -14.48 -2.41
C LYS A 270 2.75 -14.35 -1.45
N ILE A 271 2.39 -13.16 -0.99
CA ILE A 271 1.20 -12.91 -0.18
C ILE A 271 -0.07 -12.89 -1.04
N PHE A 272 -0.06 -12.15 -2.16
CA PHE A 272 -1.26 -11.90 -2.97
C PHE A 272 -1.25 -12.62 -4.32
N SER A 273 -2.43 -13.12 -4.73
CA SER A 273 -2.61 -13.75 -6.05
C SER A 273 -3.14 -12.78 -7.09
N LEU A 274 -2.29 -11.90 -7.60
CA LEU A 274 -2.65 -10.92 -8.62
C LEU A 274 -3.28 -11.55 -9.88
N PRO A 275 -4.10 -10.80 -10.65
CA PRO A 275 -4.57 -11.25 -11.96
C PRO A 275 -3.39 -11.48 -12.89
N GLU A 276 -3.48 -12.52 -13.73
CA GLU A 276 -2.51 -12.72 -14.79
C GLU A 276 -2.69 -11.63 -15.85
N THR A 277 -1.58 -11.04 -16.29
CA THR A 277 -1.52 -10.08 -17.38
C THR A 277 -0.91 -10.73 -18.61
N GLU A 278 -1.32 -10.33 -19.82
CA GLU A 278 -0.73 -10.84 -21.07
C GLU A 278 0.77 -10.58 -21.18
N THR A 279 1.28 -9.55 -20.49
CA THR A 279 2.71 -9.22 -20.47
C THR A 279 3.50 -10.14 -19.54
N GLY A 280 2.84 -11.02 -18.76
CA GLY A 280 3.46 -11.83 -17.72
C GLY A 280 4.05 -11.01 -16.58
N GLN A 281 3.81 -9.69 -16.56
CA GLN A 281 4.41 -8.76 -15.61
C GLN A 281 3.59 -8.72 -14.34
N LYS A 282 4.32 -8.84 -13.23
CA LYS A 282 3.79 -8.84 -11.87
C LYS A 282 3.93 -7.43 -11.32
N GLY A 283 2.83 -6.84 -10.85
CA GLY A 283 2.86 -5.58 -10.11
C GLY A 283 1.87 -4.50 -10.57
N TYR A 284 1.34 -4.60 -11.78
CA TYR A 284 0.25 -3.75 -12.26
C TYR A 284 -0.78 -4.57 -13.03
N TYR A 285 -2.05 -4.19 -12.96
CA TYR A 285 -3.17 -4.97 -13.51
C TYR A 285 -4.42 -4.11 -13.68
N ALA A 286 -5.44 -4.65 -14.35
CA ALA A 286 -6.75 -4.02 -14.45
C ALA A 286 -7.87 -5.04 -14.24
N VAL A 287 -8.93 -4.64 -13.54
CA VAL A 287 -10.08 -5.49 -13.22
C VAL A 287 -11.39 -4.71 -13.32
N SER A 288 -12.45 -5.39 -13.75
CA SER A 288 -13.81 -4.85 -13.68
C SER A 288 -14.53 -5.37 -12.45
N PHE A 289 -15.14 -4.48 -11.67
CA PHE A 289 -15.85 -4.81 -10.45
C PHE A 289 -17.16 -4.01 -10.37
N GLY A 290 -18.26 -4.63 -10.81
CA GLY A 290 -19.53 -3.93 -10.98
C GLY A 290 -19.44 -2.89 -12.08
N ASP A 291 -19.74 -1.64 -11.73
CA ASP A 291 -19.68 -0.49 -12.64
C ASP A 291 -18.26 0.10 -12.80
N ILE A 292 -17.27 -0.44 -12.08
CA ILE A 292 -15.92 0.12 -11.98
C ILE A 292 -14.97 -0.63 -12.91
N ARG A 293 -14.18 0.10 -13.71
CA ARG A 293 -12.87 -0.37 -14.19
C ARG A 293 -11.80 0.21 -13.29
N LEU A 294 -11.14 -0.66 -12.52
CA LEU A 294 -9.99 -0.33 -11.70
C LEU A 294 -8.72 -0.71 -12.46
N ILE A 295 -7.84 0.28 -12.67
CA ILE A 295 -6.48 0.09 -13.16
C ILE A 295 -5.53 0.33 -11.98
N VAL A 296 -4.65 -0.62 -11.69
CA VAL A 296 -3.64 -0.52 -10.63
C VAL A 296 -2.26 -0.47 -11.27
N LEU A 297 -1.49 0.57 -10.98
CA LEU A 297 -0.15 0.78 -11.55
C LEU A 297 0.94 0.62 -10.48
N TYR A 298 2.11 0.12 -10.90
CA TYR A 298 3.32 0.09 -10.10
C TYR A 298 4.08 1.40 -10.32
N VAL A 299 3.68 2.44 -9.57
CA VAL A 299 4.31 3.77 -9.58
C VAL A 299 4.72 4.12 -8.16
N THR A 300 5.99 3.86 -7.85
CA THR A 300 6.62 4.17 -6.56
C THR A 300 8.16 4.21 -6.71
N ASN A 301 8.83 4.76 -5.70
CA ASN A 301 10.27 4.99 -5.70
C ASN A 301 10.88 4.67 -4.34
N MET A 302 12.20 4.56 -4.28
CA MET A 302 12.89 4.41 -3.01
C MET A 302 12.84 5.71 -2.21
N TRP A 303 12.16 5.71 -1.07
CA TRP A 303 12.21 6.82 -0.14
C TRP A 303 13.62 6.96 0.47
N ARG A 304 14.22 8.15 0.35
CA ARG A 304 15.54 8.45 0.91
C ARG A 304 15.48 9.59 1.92
N TYR A 305 16.40 9.55 2.88
CA TYR A 305 16.64 10.68 3.79
C TYR A 305 17.06 11.92 2.98
N PRO A 306 16.59 13.13 3.34
CA PRO A 306 16.99 14.34 2.64
C PRO A 306 18.48 14.67 2.81
N ARG A 307 19.11 14.15 3.87
CA ARG A 307 20.50 14.42 4.24
C ARG A 307 21.28 13.12 4.44
N THR A 308 22.61 13.23 4.40
CA THR A 308 23.56 12.11 4.50
C THR A 308 24.19 11.96 5.89
N GLU A 309 23.64 12.65 6.89
CA GLU A 309 24.09 12.58 8.29
C GLU A 309 24.10 11.11 8.78
N ASN A 310 25.11 10.75 9.58
CA ASN A 310 25.34 9.38 10.06
C ASN A 310 25.54 8.34 8.93
N SER A 311 26.23 8.75 7.86
CA SER A 311 26.51 7.90 6.69
C SER A 311 25.26 7.32 6.01
N ARG A 312 24.12 8.02 6.14
CA ARG A 312 22.88 7.60 5.49
C ARG A 312 22.94 7.88 4.00
N ARG A 313 22.40 6.96 3.21
CA ARG A 313 22.15 7.14 1.78
C ARG A 313 21.11 8.25 1.59
N GLY A 314 21.53 9.33 0.93
CA GLY A 314 20.75 10.54 0.80
C GLY A 314 19.94 10.61 -0.50
N LYS A 315 18.90 11.42 -0.46
CA LYS A 315 18.08 11.80 -1.62
C LYS A 315 18.88 12.65 -2.61
N TYR A 316 19.67 13.60 -2.12
CA TYR A 316 20.37 14.58 -2.98
C TYR A 316 21.89 14.37 -3.07
N ALA A 317 22.46 13.48 -2.26
CA ALA A 317 23.89 13.23 -2.24
C ALA A 317 24.24 11.88 -1.61
N GLU A 318 25.46 11.42 -1.88
CA GLU A 318 26.08 10.31 -1.15
C GLU A 318 26.86 10.81 0.09
N PRO A 319 26.98 9.99 1.15
CA PRO A 319 27.82 10.33 2.30
C PRO A 319 29.31 10.37 1.91
N GLN A 320 30.06 11.31 2.50
CA GLN A 320 31.48 11.54 2.18
C GLN A 320 32.35 10.28 2.32
N ALA A 321 32.04 9.42 3.30
CA ALA A 321 32.77 8.20 3.56
C ALA A 321 32.65 7.15 2.43
N GLU A 322 31.59 7.24 1.60
CA GLU A 322 31.28 6.23 0.59
C GLU A 322 31.64 6.68 -0.84
N LEU A 323 32.22 7.88 -1.02
CA LEU A 323 32.49 8.44 -2.37
C LEU A 323 33.38 7.57 -3.26
N ASN A 324 34.22 6.71 -2.67
CA ASN A 324 35.09 5.78 -3.40
C ASN A 324 34.52 4.35 -3.50
N HIS A 325 33.30 4.14 -3.03
CA HIS A 325 32.62 2.84 -2.93
C HIS A 325 31.25 2.89 -3.63
N PRO A 326 31.20 2.93 -4.97
CA PRO A 326 29.94 2.99 -5.72
C PRO A 326 28.99 1.83 -5.43
N GLU A 327 29.49 0.67 -5.00
CA GLU A 327 28.70 -0.47 -4.52
C GLU A 327 27.87 -0.16 -3.25
N ASN A 328 28.22 0.89 -2.51
CA ASN A 328 27.56 1.33 -1.28
C ASN A 328 26.67 2.55 -1.46
N TRP A 329 26.75 3.23 -2.61
CA TRP A 329 25.93 4.41 -2.93
C TRP A 329 24.43 4.09 -2.87
N GLY A 330 23.64 5.10 -2.52
CA GLY A 330 22.18 5.04 -2.53
C GLY A 330 21.54 5.34 -3.88
N TYR A 331 22.28 5.97 -4.80
CA TYR A 331 21.80 6.36 -6.14
C TYR A 331 20.54 7.23 -6.07
N GLY A 332 20.46 8.09 -5.06
CA GLY A 332 19.31 8.96 -4.82
C GLY A 332 18.00 8.19 -4.57
N GLN A 333 16.89 8.90 -4.78
CA GLN A 333 15.52 8.41 -4.82
C GLN A 333 15.22 7.91 -6.24
N HIS A 334 15.74 6.74 -6.57
CA HIS A 334 15.48 6.10 -7.87
C HIS A 334 14.07 5.47 -7.90
N ILE A 335 13.49 5.40 -9.10
CA ILE A 335 12.20 4.77 -9.34
C ILE A 335 12.38 3.25 -9.48
N TYR A 336 11.38 2.47 -9.04
CA TYR A 336 11.46 1.00 -9.15
C TYR A 336 10.96 0.46 -10.48
N GLU A 337 9.90 1.08 -11.01
CA GLU A 337 9.30 0.69 -12.28
C GLU A 337 9.01 1.95 -13.13
N PRO A 338 9.56 2.03 -14.35
CA PRO A 338 9.35 3.17 -15.24
C PRO A 338 7.91 3.28 -15.75
N ILE A 339 7.35 4.50 -15.68
CA ILE A 339 6.05 4.86 -16.28
C ILE A 339 6.16 5.95 -17.36
N ALA A 340 7.40 6.29 -17.75
CA ALA A 340 7.63 7.24 -18.84
C ALA A 340 7.07 6.71 -20.17
N LYS A 341 6.72 7.62 -21.07
CA LYS A 341 6.22 7.29 -22.41
C LYS A 341 7.18 6.33 -23.13
N GLY A 342 6.64 5.19 -23.57
CA GLY A 342 7.39 4.13 -24.24
C GLY A 342 7.90 3.02 -23.32
N SER A 343 7.80 3.16 -21.99
CA SER A 343 8.07 2.06 -21.06
C SER A 343 7.07 0.91 -21.24
N THR A 344 7.41 -0.28 -20.74
CA THR A 344 6.52 -1.44 -20.85
C THR A 344 5.18 -1.19 -20.15
N GLN A 345 5.20 -0.65 -18.93
CA GLN A 345 4.00 -0.33 -18.18
C GLN A 345 3.17 0.77 -18.88
N TYR A 346 3.80 1.82 -19.41
CA TYR A 346 3.10 2.87 -20.16
C TYR A 346 2.40 2.31 -21.41
N ASN A 347 3.10 1.48 -22.20
CA ASN A 347 2.55 0.89 -23.41
C ASN A 347 1.42 -0.11 -23.09
N TRP A 348 1.53 -0.85 -21.99
CA TRP A 348 0.43 -1.67 -21.49
C TRP A 348 -0.78 -0.80 -21.11
N LEU A 349 -0.56 0.28 -20.37
CA LEU A 349 -1.63 1.20 -19.96
C LEU A 349 -2.34 1.80 -21.19
N VAL A 350 -1.60 2.22 -22.22
CA VAL A 350 -2.21 2.71 -23.47
C VAL A 350 -3.14 1.66 -24.09
N LYS A 351 -2.74 0.38 -24.11
CA LYS A 351 -3.60 -0.70 -24.61
C LYS A 351 -4.84 -0.89 -23.72
N GLU A 352 -4.64 -0.89 -22.41
CA GLU A 352 -5.71 -1.06 -21.42
C GLU A 352 -6.75 0.07 -21.50
N LEU A 353 -6.32 1.33 -21.65
CA LEU A 353 -7.22 2.48 -21.83
C LEU A 353 -8.01 2.42 -23.15
N ASN A 354 -7.58 1.61 -24.12
CA ASN A 354 -8.32 1.34 -25.36
C ASN A 354 -9.14 0.03 -25.32
N SER A 355 -9.13 -0.70 -24.20
CA SER A 355 -9.90 -1.93 -24.03
C SER A 355 -11.41 -1.69 -24.01
N VAL A 356 -12.19 -2.71 -24.37
CA VAL A 356 -13.66 -2.65 -24.35
C VAL A 356 -14.15 -2.46 -22.91
N GLU A 357 -13.52 -3.15 -21.97
CA GLU A 357 -13.82 -3.09 -20.54
C GLU A 357 -13.65 -1.68 -19.99
N TYR A 358 -12.58 -0.98 -20.37
CA TYR A 358 -12.37 0.40 -19.96
C TYR A 358 -13.36 1.35 -20.61
N GLN A 359 -13.58 1.22 -21.92
CA GLN A 359 -14.46 2.13 -22.67
C GLN A 359 -15.93 2.02 -22.22
N GLN A 360 -16.36 0.82 -21.80
CA GLN A 360 -17.73 0.57 -21.33
C GLN A 360 -17.95 0.86 -19.84
N ALA A 361 -16.88 1.00 -19.04
CA ALA A 361 -17.02 1.22 -17.61
C ALA A 361 -17.61 2.60 -17.29
N LYS A 362 -18.57 2.62 -16.37
CA LYS A 362 -19.22 3.83 -15.86
C LYS A 362 -18.29 4.62 -14.93
N TYR A 363 -17.47 3.92 -14.15
CA TYR A 363 -16.48 4.53 -13.28
C TYR A 363 -15.07 4.04 -13.63
N LYS A 364 -14.23 4.96 -14.06
CA LYS A 364 -12.83 4.75 -14.46
C LYS A 364 -11.92 5.23 -13.35
N VAL A 365 -11.32 4.29 -12.63
CA VAL A 365 -10.48 4.55 -11.47
C VAL A 365 -9.08 4.05 -11.75
N VAL A 366 -8.09 4.91 -11.55
CA VAL A 366 -6.67 4.54 -11.57
C VAL A 366 -6.13 4.64 -10.15
N MET A 367 -5.38 3.63 -9.72
CA MET A 367 -4.78 3.57 -8.38
C MET A 367 -3.29 3.31 -8.49
N PHE A 368 -2.49 4.10 -7.78
CA PHE A 368 -1.06 3.89 -7.62
C PHE A 368 -0.54 4.57 -6.35
N HIS A 369 0.67 4.27 -5.91
CA HIS A 369 1.11 4.70 -4.58
C HIS A 369 1.68 6.12 -4.54
N HIS A 370 2.66 6.47 -5.38
CA HIS A 370 3.32 7.78 -5.31
C HIS A 370 2.42 8.91 -5.85
N PRO A 371 2.26 10.03 -5.15
CA PRO A 371 1.24 11.03 -5.45
C PRO A 371 1.59 11.84 -6.71
N PRO A 372 0.64 12.09 -7.63
CA PRO A 372 0.80 13.07 -8.70
C PRO A 372 0.67 14.51 -8.18
N HIS A 373 -0.22 14.71 -7.19
CA HIS A 373 -0.52 15.98 -6.55
C HIS A 373 -0.69 15.76 -5.05
N THR A 374 0.04 16.49 -4.21
CA THR A 374 -0.18 16.46 -2.76
C THR A 374 0.48 17.66 -2.08
N LEU A 375 -0.03 18.00 -0.91
CA LEU A 375 0.61 18.90 0.04
C LEU A 375 1.68 18.19 0.88
N GLY A 376 1.83 16.88 0.76
CA GLY A 376 2.86 16.12 1.45
C GLY A 376 4.28 16.56 1.11
N ASP A 377 5.22 16.28 2.00
CA ASP A 377 6.63 16.63 1.79
C ASP A 377 7.29 15.66 0.80
N ASN A 378 6.87 14.38 0.78
CA ASN A 378 7.54 13.32 0.03
C ASN A 378 7.24 13.28 -1.48
N ILE A 379 6.35 14.16 -1.98
CA ILE A 379 6.20 14.42 -3.43
C ILE A 379 7.42 15.13 -4.03
N VAL A 380 8.26 15.76 -3.19
CA VAL A 380 9.51 16.36 -3.63
C VAL A 380 10.66 15.40 -3.26
N PRO A 381 11.49 14.99 -4.23
CA PRO A 381 11.66 15.54 -5.56
C PRO A 381 10.74 14.91 -6.62
N ALA A 382 10.77 15.43 -7.84
CA ALA A 382 10.03 14.90 -8.99
C ALA A 382 10.25 13.39 -9.21
N TYR A 383 9.20 12.69 -9.66
CA TYR A 383 9.24 11.28 -10.02
C TYR A 383 9.96 11.09 -11.35
N THR A 384 11.29 11.05 -11.32
CA THR A 384 12.16 10.93 -12.49
C THR A 384 13.44 10.18 -12.12
N ASP A 385 14.16 9.67 -13.12
CA ASP A 385 15.47 9.07 -12.87
C ASP A 385 16.44 10.13 -12.33
N PRO A 386 17.13 9.88 -11.20
CA PRO A 386 18.08 10.85 -10.65
C PRO A 386 19.20 11.17 -11.64
N VAL A 387 19.45 12.46 -11.87
CA VAL A 387 20.61 12.91 -12.66
C VAL A 387 21.82 12.96 -11.73
N GLN A 388 22.73 12.01 -11.90
CA GLN A 388 23.95 11.93 -11.10
C GLN A 388 25.00 12.96 -11.54
N ILE A 389 25.57 13.67 -10.58
CA ILE A 389 26.64 14.64 -10.77
C ILE A 389 27.81 14.22 -9.90
N ILE A 390 28.95 13.89 -10.53
CA ILE A 390 30.18 13.49 -9.83
C ILE A 390 31.20 14.61 -9.99
N GLU A 391 31.59 15.22 -8.88
CA GLU A 391 32.62 16.25 -8.82
C GLU A 391 33.96 15.61 -8.44
N LYS A 392 35.04 16.00 -9.14
CA LYS A 392 36.39 15.46 -8.94
C LYS A 392 37.41 16.57 -8.72
N ASP A 393 38.45 16.29 -7.92
CA ASP A 393 39.61 17.18 -7.77
C ASP A 393 40.56 17.08 -8.98
N ASP A 394 41.61 17.93 -8.99
CA ASP A 394 42.64 17.95 -10.03
C ASP A 394 43.41 16.62 -10.16
N ASN A 395 43.39 15.77 -9.13
CA ASN A 395 44.02 14.45 -9.11
C ASN A 395 43.07 13.35 -9.59
N GLY A 396 41.81 13.67 -9.90
CA GLY A 396 40.77 12.74 -10.34
C GLY A 396 40.03 12.03 -9.20
N ASN A 397 40.25 12.39 -7.94
CA ASN A 397 39.53 11.82 -6.80
C ASN A 397 38.11 12.36 -6.74
N VAL A 398 37.13 11.51 -6.42
CA VAL A 398 35.74 11.95 -6.21
C VAL A 398 35.64 12.77 -4.94
N THR A 399 35.11 13.99 -5.06
CA THR A 399 34.93 14.94 -3.95
C THR A 399 33.48 15.11 -3.54
N SER A 400 32.54 14.84 -4.46
CA SER A 400 31.10 14.82 -4.19
C SER A 400 30.37 13.96 -5.23
N VAL A 401 29.28 13.31 -4.81
CA VAL A 401 28.28 12.70 -5.68
C VAL A 401 26.93 13.27 -5.29
N ARG A 402 26.27 13.96 -6.21
CA ARG A 402 24.97 14.62 -6.02
C ARG A 402 23.93 14.11 -7.01
N TYR A 403 22.67 14.29 -6.64
CA TYR A 403 21.53 13.91 -7.47
C TYR A 403 20.60 15.10 -7.67
N GLU A 404 20.26 15.36 -8.93
CA GLU A 404 19.25 16.34 -9.31
C GLU A 404 18.05 15.66 -9.95
N TYR A 405 16.88 16.27 -9.74
CA TYR A 405 15.60 15.73 -10.21
C TYR A 405 14.91 16.82 -11.02
N PRO A 406 15.18 16.91 -12.34
CA PRO A 406 14.58 17.94 -13.18
C PRO A 406 13.06 17.81 -13.16
N LYS A 407 12.37 18.85 -12.71
CA LYS A 407 10.92 18.85 -12.52
C LYS A 407 10.15 18.70 -13.83
N ASP A 408 10.71 19.22 -14.93
CA ASP A 408 10.20 19.06 -16.30
C ASP A 408 10.31 17.61 -16.82
N LYS A 409 11.07 16.75 -16.13
CA LYS A 409 11.21 15.32 -16.44
C LYS A 409 10.41 14.41 -15.52
N ASP A 410 9.52 14.94 -14.68
CA ASP A 410 8.62 14.11 -13.87
C ASP A 410 7.75 13.22 -14.78
N TYR A 411 7.91 11.90 -14.70
CA TYR A 411 7.22 10.97 -15.60
C TYR A 411 5.71 10.92 -15.33
N ILE A 412 5.29 11.16 -14.10
CA ILE A 412 3.88 11.18 -13.74
C ILE A 412 3.21 12.38 -14.39
N ASN A 413 3.73 13.58 -14.18
CA ASN A 413 3.11 14.82 -14.64
C ASN A 413 3.33 15.08 -16.14
N ARG A 414 4.48 14.65 -16.69
CA ARG A 414 4.78 14.82 -18.12
C ARG A 414 4.02 13.83 -19.01
N ASP A 415 3.95 12.56 -18.61
CA ASP A 415 3.48 11.49 -19.48
C ASP A 415 2.18 10.84 -18.99
N LEU A 416 2.12 10.45 -17.71
CA LEU A 416 0.99 9.68 -17.18
C LEU A 416 -0.28 10.54 -17.07
N ILE A 417 -0.22 11.67 -16.38
CA ILE A 417 -1.41 12.50 -16.13
C ILE A 417 -2.08 12.96 -17.44
N PRO A 418 -1.37 13.49 -18.46
CA PRO A 418 -1.99 13.83 -19.73
C PRO A 418 -2.69 12.64 -20.40
N LEU A 419 -2.09 11.43 -20.35
CA LEU A 419 -2.70 10.22 -20.89
C LEU A 419 -3.99 9.86 -20.15
N LEU A 420 -4.01 9.94 -18.82
CA LEU A 420 -5.20 9.63 -18.01
C LEU A 420 -6.32 10.65 -18.24
N GLU A 421 -5.98 11.93 -18.40
CA GLU A 421 -6.95 12.98 -18.74
C GLU A 421 -7.58 12.75 -20.11
N GLU A 422 -6.78 12.44 -21.14
CA GLU A 422 -7.26 12.13 -22.49
C GLU A 422 -8.22 10.92 -22.48
N ALA A 423 -7.90 9.90 -21.66
CA ALA A 423 -8.72 8.70 -21.50
C ALA A 423 -10.00 8.93 -20.67
N LYS A 424 -10.16 10.12 -20.07
CA LYS A 424 -11.28 10.50 -19.20
C LYS A 424 -11.37 9.65 -17.94
N VAL A 425 -10.22 9.39 -17.30
CA VAL A 425 -10.19 8.86 -15.93
C VAL A 425 -10.93 9.83 -15.00
N GLN A 426 -11.72 9.29 -14.07
CA GLN A 426 -12.53 10.10 -13.16
C GLN A 426 -11.85 10.26 -11.79
N LEU A 427 -11.15 9.23 -11.33
CA LEU A 427 -10.48 9.22 -10.03
C LEU A 427 -9.09 8.60 -10.15
N VAL A 428 -8.10 9.33 -9.67
CA VAL A 428 -6.75 8.83 -9.37
C VAL A 428 -6.62 8.75 -7.84
N PHE A 429 -6.46 7.54 -7.31
CA PHE A 429 -6.39 7.24 -5.88
C PHE A 429 -5.00 6.78 -5.47
N TYR A 430 -4.43 7.37 -4.41
CA TYR A 430 -3.04 7.16 -4.00
C TYR A 430 -2.81 7.37 -2.50
N GLY A 431 -1.56 7.18 -2.07
CA GLY A 431 -1.10 7.24 -0.67
C GLY A 431 0.21 8.03 -0.51
N HIS A 432 1.15 7.46 0.26
CA HIS A 432 2.56 7.85 0.44
C HIS A 432 2.85 9.00 1.41
N SER A 433 2.01 10.04 1.47
CA SER A 433 2.34 11.25 2.25
C SER A 433 1.69 11.31 3.64
N HIS A 434 0.92 10.28 4.00
CA HIS A 434 0.27 10.10 5.29
C HIS A 434 -0.63 11.28 5.69
N LEU A 435 -1.51 11.67 4.77
CA LEU A 435 -2.44 12.76 4.95
C LEU A 435 -3.75 12.46 4.21
N TRP A 436 -4.74 13.32 4.41
CA TRP A 436 -5.88 13.42 3.50
C TRP A 436 -5.80 14.77 2.80
N ASN A 437 -5.91 14.77 1.48
CA ASN A 437 -6.16 15.95 0.66
C ASN A 437 -6.73 15.51 -0.69
N ARG A 438 -7.27 16.47 -1.45
CA ARG A 438 -7.71 16.18 -2.82
C ARG A 438 -7.55 17.37 -3.73
N PHE A 439 -7.41 17.07 -5.02
CA PHE A 439 -7.25 18.03 -6.11
C PHE A 439 -8.21 17.67 -7.24
N VAL A 440 -8.43 18.62 -8.14
CA VAL A 440 -9.24 18.41 -9.34
C VAL A 440 -8.52 19.05 -10.52
N SER A 441 -8.32 18.30 -11.60
CA SER A 441 -7.73 18.83 -12.82
C SER A 441 -8.69 19.77 -13.55
N SER A 442 -8.18 20.53 -14.52
CA SER A 442 -9.01 21.41 -15.35
C SER A 442 -10.12 20.68 -16.12
N ASN A 443 -9.91 19.40 -16.44
CA ASN A 443 -10.88 18.52 -17.11
C ASN A 443 -11.86 17.86 -16.13
N GLY A 444 -11.68 18.05 -14.83
CA GLY A 444 -12.53 17.48 -13.78
C GLY A 444 -12.15 16.07 -13.33
N MET A 445 -10.92 15.61 -13.60
CA MET A 445 -10.38 14.38 -13.01
C MET A 445 -10.02 14.63 -11.54
N HIS A 446 -10.46 13.74 -10.65
CA HIS A 446 -10.21 13.87 -9.21
C HIS A 446 -8.94 13.14 -8.79
N PHE A 447 -8.20 13.76 -7.88
CA PHE A 447 -7.03 13.18 -7.21
C PHE A 447 -7.33 13.09 -5.71
N LEU A 448 -7.17 11.92 -5.10
CA LEU A 448 -7.46 11.73 -3.69
C LEU A 448 -6.33 10.96 -3.00
N GLU A 449 -5.77 11.59 -1.96
CA GLU A 449 -4.97 10.91 -0.95
C GLU A 449 -5.85 10.63 0.28
N SER A 450 -5.85 9.40 0.78
CA SER A 450 -6.62 9.02 1.98
C SER A 450 -5.80 8.09 2.89
N SER A 451 -4.62 8.58 3.30
CA SER A 451 -3.56 7.82 3.98
C SER A 451 -3.32 8.25 5.44
N ASN A 452 -4.14 9.14 6.01
CA ASN A 452 -3.92 9.65 7.37
C ASN A 452 -4.35 8.65 8.48
N VAL A 453 -3.42 7.78 8.88
CA VAL A 453 -3.65 6.70 9.88
C VAL A 453 -2.62 6.67 11.03
N GLY A 454 -2.02 7.80 11.41
CA GLY A 454 -1.24 7.89 12.67
C GLY A 454 0.25 8.14 12.53
N ASN A 455 0.71 8.60 11.37
CA ASN A 455 2.11 8.94 11.14
C ASN A 455 2.25 10.11 10.15
N SER A 456 1.45 11.15 10.33
CA SER A 456 1.48 12.31 9.45
C SER A 456 2.71 13.16 9.70
N TYR A 457 3.35 13.61 8.61
CA TYR A 457 4.49 14.54 8.66
C TYR A 457 4.07 16.01 8.50
N GLY A 458 2.78 16.27 8.32
CA GLY A 458 2.24 17.60 8.03
C GLY A 458 2.03 17.85 6.54
N ALA A 459 1.36 18.96 6.22
CA ALA A 459 1.09 19.41 4.87
C ALA A 459 1.82 20.74 4.60
N ALA A 460 2.58 20.85 3.53
CA ALA A 460 3.28 22.06 3.13
C ALA A 460 2.27 23.06 2.54
N TYR A 461 1.62 23.83 3.40
CA TYR A 461 0.55 24.75 3.05
C TYR A 461 0.54 25.96 3.97
N GLY A 462 0.14 27.12 3.44
CA GLY A 462 0.24 28.39 4.14
C GLY A 462 1.69 28.70 4.52
N ASP A 463 1.93 28.92 5.82
CA ASP A 463 3.27 29.26 6.33
C ASP A 463 4.18 28.04 6.53
N ARG A 464 3.64 26.80 6.51
CA ARG A 464 4.46 25.58 6.63
C ARG A 464 5.13 25.26 5.31
N LYS A 465 6.46 25.35 5.28
CA LYS A 465 7.32 24.91 4.17
C LYS A 465 7.77 23.46 4.32
N ARG A 466 8.06 22.80 3.19
CA ARG A 466 8.73 21.50 3.14
C ARG A 466 10.13 21.62 3.75
N THR A 467 10.48 20.71 4.66
CA THR A 467 11.80 20.70 5.33
C THR A 467 12.79 19.74 4.69
N ASN A 468 12.37 18.98 3.68
CA ASN A 468 13.16 17.92 3.03
C ASN A 468 13.80 18.37 1.70
N LEU A 469 14.00 19.68 1.53
CA LEU A 469 14.58 20.27 0.32
C LEU A 469 16.12 20.40 0.44
N PRO A 470 16.85 20.39 -0.68
CA PRO A 470 18.28 20.66 -0.68
C PRO A 470 18.56 22.15 -0.52
N ASP A 471 19.72 22.50 0.02
CA ASP A 471 20.12 23.89 0.32
C ASP A 471 20.42 24.74 -0.94
N ASN A 472 20.33 24.17 -2.14
CA ASN A 472 20.76 24.81 -3.39
C ASN A 472 19.71 25.72 -4.04
N HIS A 473 18.58 25.98 -3.38
CA HIS A 473 17.50 26.89 -3.81
C HIS A 473 17.23 26.83 -5.32
N ASN A 474 16.87 25.65 -5.82
CA ASN A 474 16.56 25.38 -7.23
C ASN A 474 15.04 25.30 -7.46
N ASP A 475 14.54 25.87 -8.56
CA ASP A 475 13.14 25.85 -9.01
C ASP A 475 12.54 24.44 -9.19
N ASN A 476 13.39 23.41 -9.26
CA ASN A 476 12.96 22.01 -9.25
C ASN A 476 12.23 21.59 -7.96
N TYR A 477 12.42 22.32 -6.85
CA TYR A 477 11.98 21.91 -5.52
C TYR A 477 10.98 22.89 -4.92
N THR A 478 9.69 22.55 -4.99
CA THR A 478 8.61 23.43 -4.53
C THR A 478 8.48 23.45 -3.00
N GLU A 479 8.67 24.62 -2.38
CA GLU A 479 8.64 24.80 -0.91
C GLU A 479 7.26 24.61 -0.27
N THR A 480 6.20 25.03 -0.93
CA THR A 480 4.82 25.07 -0.40
C THR A 480 3.81 24.78 -1.49
N GLY A 481 2.67 24.19 -1.14
CA GLY A 481 1.59 23.87 -2.06
C GLY A 481 1.88 22.64 -2.92
N ASP A 482 1.03 22.40 -3.92
CA ASP A 482 1.22 21.37 -4.92
C ASP A 482 2.39 21.74 -5.85
N PRO A 483 3.40 20.86 -6.05
CA PRO A 483 4.49 21.15 -6.97
C PRO A 483 4.04 21.44 -8.40
N TYR A 484 2.89 20.93 -8.83
CA TYR A 484 2.42 21.04 -10.22
C TYR A 484 1.30 22.07 -10.40
N GLY A 485 1.05 22.90 -9.38
CA GLY A 485 0.23 24.09 -9.47
C GLY A 485 -1.27 23.86 -9.36
N LEU A 486 -1.72 22.68 -8.93
CA LEU A 486 -3.14 22.48 -8.59
C LEU A 486 -3.45 23.06 -7.20
N GLU A 487 -4.55 23.80 -7.12
CA GLU A 487 -5.08 24.27 -5.83
C GLU A 487 -5.74 23.10 -5.07
N PRO A 488 -5.41 22.90 -3.79
CA PRO A 488 -6.01 21.86 -2.98
C PRO A 488 -7.47 22.21 -2.67
N VAL A 489 -8.36 21.23 -2.71
CA VAL A 489 -9.79 21.49 -2.49
C VAL A 489 -10.15 21.39 -1.01
N VAL A 490 -10.80 22.43 -0.51
CA VAL A 490 -11.35 22.46 0.85
C VAL A 490 -12.51 21.45 0.98
N PRO A 491 -12.55 20.63 2.06
CA PRO A 491 -13.67 19.76 2.36
C PRO A 491 -15.03 20.45 2.29
N THR A 492 -16.01 19.81 1.66
CA THR A 492 -17.32 20.42 1.34
C THR A 492 -18.34 20.39 2.47
N ILE A 493 -18.15 19.59 3.52
CA ILE A 493 -19.17 19.35 4.56
C ILE A 493 -18.73 19.88 5.93
N ALA A 494 -17.59 19.44 6.45
CA ALA A 494 -17.14 19.76 7.81
C ALA A 494 -15.61 19.85 7.91
N PRO A 495 -14.97 20.78 7.15
CA PRO A 495 -13.51 20.94 7.15
C PRO A 495 -12.97 21.18 8.57
N LEU A 496 -11.73 20.75 8.81
CA LEU A 496 -10.97 21.26 9.95
C LEU A 496 -10.69 22.75 9.75
N LEU A 497 -10.55 23.48 10.85
CA LEU A 497 -10.20 24.90 10.84
C LEU A 497 -8.79 25.06 11.39
N ASP A 498 -8.05 26.04 10.85
CA ASP A 498 -6.80 26.50 11.42
C ASP A 498 -7.03 27.33 12.72
N GLU A 499 -5.93 27.77 13.34
CA GLU A 499 -5.96 28.61 14.54
C GLU A 499 -6.69 29.95 14.37
N ASN A 500 -6.83 30.42 13.12
CA ASN A 500 -7.54 31.65 12.76
C ASN A 500 -8.99 31.40 12.32
N GLY A 501 -9.48 30.15 12.44
CA GLY A 501 -10.83 29.76 12.05
C GLY A 501 -11.03 29.58 10.54
N LYS A 502 -9.96 29.52 9.73
CA LYS A 502 -10.06 29.29 8.28
C LYS A 502 -10.12 27.79 7.95
N PRO A 503 -10.96 27.36 7.00
CA PRO A 503 -10.99 25.98 6.55
C PRO A 503 -9.65 25.49 5.98
N LEU A 504 -9.22 24.32 6.42
CA LEU A 504 -8.02 23.62 5.94
C LEU A 504 -8.38 22.68 4.78
N PRO A 505 -7.60 22.65 3.68
CA PRO A 505 -7.84 21.76 2.55
C PRO A 505 -7.21 20.36 2.73
N TYR A 506 -6.82 20.01 3.95
CA TYR A 506 -6.19 18.73 4.27
C TYR A 506 -6.50 18.29 5.71
N ILE A 507 -6.22 17.02 5.99
CA ILE A 507 -6.06 16.50 7.36
C ILE A 507 -4.68 15.87 7.46
N ALA A 508 -3.87 16.37 8.38
CA ALA A 508 -2.54 15.85 8.71
C ALA A 508 -2.47 15.76 10.24
N SER A 509 -2.77 14.59 10.80
CA SER A 509 -2.98 14.42 12.24
C SER A 509 -2.54 13.04 12.72
N ASN A 510 -2.02 12.98 13.95
CA ASN A 510 -1.70 11.75 14.66
C ASN A 510 -2.75 11.37 15.72
N GLU A 511 -3.86 12.09 15.75
CA GLU A 511 -5.01 11.85 16.65
C GLU A 511 -6.34 11.71 15.88
N ILE A 512 -6.42 12.27 14.67
CA ILE A 512 -7.62 12.19 13.83
C ILE A 512 -7.34 11.25 12.67
N THR A 513 -7.95 10.07 12.67
CA THR A 513 -7.81 9.12 11.55
C THR A 513 -8.82 9.41 10.44
N VAL A 514 -8.47 9.11 9.18
CA VAL A 514 -9.31 9.36 8.01
C VAL A 514 -9.50 8.11 7.17
N PHE A 515 -10.73 7.87 6.70
CA PHE A 515 -11.03 6.88 5.68
C PHE A 515 -11.99 7.42 4.63
N SER A 516 -11.92 6.89 3.41
CA SER A 516 -12.79 7.29 2.31
C SER A 516 -13.53 6.09 1.74
N VAL A 517 -14.78 6.29 1.34
CA VAL A 517 -15.62 5.25 0.73
C VAL A 517 -16.21 5.75 -0.58
N PHE A 518 -16.05 4.95 -1.64
CA PHE A 518 -16.70 5.17 -2.91
C PHE A 518 -18.01 4.38 -2.99
N ASP A 519 -19.11 5.11 -3.18
CA ASP A 519 -20.47 4.60 -3.35
C ASP A 519 -20.87 4.60 -4.84
N THR A 520 -20.92 3.42 -5.45
CA THR A 520 -21.16 3.30 -6.90
C THR A 520 -22.60 3.61 -7.31
N GLU A 521 -23.56 3.50 -6.38
CA GLU A 521 -24.96 3.79 -6.67
C GLU A 521 -25.14 5.27 -7.00
N GLN A 522 -24.59 6.12 -6.14
CA GLN A 522 -24.66 7.57 -6.28
C GLN A 522 -23.51 8.12 -7.14
N GLY A 523 -22.43 7.36 -7.27
CA GLY A 523 -21.17 7.81 -7.86
C GLY A 523 -20.42 8.77 -6.96
N THR A 524 -20.58 8.67 -5.63
CA THR A 524 -20.03 9.61 -4.66
C THR A 524 -18.86 9.03 -3.90
N VAL A 525 -17.80 9.82 -3.74
CA VAL A 525 -16.70 9.52 -2.83
C VAL A 525 -16.88 10.38 -1.60
N SER A 526 -16.99 9.75 -0.44
CA SER A 526 -17.18 10.40 0.85
C SER A 526 -16.00 10.12 1.76
N SER A 527 -15.50 11.16 2.45
CA SER A 527 -14.41 11.02 3.42
C SER A 527 -14.91 11.31 4.83
N TYR A 528 -14.41 10.50 5.76
CA TYR A 528 -14.82 10.47 7.16
C TYR A 528 -13.60 10.63 8.05
N ARG A 529 -13.77 11.37 9.15
CA ARG A 529 -12.73 11.55 10.15
C ARG A 529 -13.22 11.11 11.52
N PHE A 530 -12.29 10.62 12.34
CA PHE A 530 -12.58 10.19 13.70
C PHE A 530 -11.41 10.54 14.63
N ASP A 531 -11.71 11.16 15.76
CA ASP A 531 -10.75 11.48 16.82
C ASP A 531 -10.53 10.24 17.70
N THR A 532 -9.35 9.64 17.59
CA THR A 532 -9.03 8.37 18.26
C THR A 532 -8.84 8.50 19.76
N SER A 533 -8.71 9.73 20.28
CA SER A 533 -8.71 10.03 21.72
C SER A 533 -10.11 10.01 22.34
N LYS A 534 -11.17 10.05 21.52
CA LYS A 534 -12.57 10.12 21.97
C LYS A 534 -13.36 8.91 21.45
N PRO A 535 -13.25 7.73 22.08
CA PRO A 535 -13.76 6.46 21.54
C PRO A 535 -15.29 6.46 21.34
N ASN A 536 -15.99 7.26 22.16
CA ASN A 536 -17.44 7.43 22.14
C ASN A 536 -17.93 8.58 21.23
N SER A 537 -17.01 9.30 20.57
CA SER A 537 -17.40 10.36 19.63
C SER A 537 -17.92 9.78 18.32
N GLU A 538 -18.71 10.58 17.61
CA GLU A 538 -19.24 10.19 16.31
C GLU A 538 -18.15 10.27 15.23
N VAL A 539 -18.30 9.41 14.22
CA VAL A 539 -17.55 9.53 12.97
C VAL A 539 -18.14 10.67 12.15
N ILE A 540 -17.31 11.63 11.75
CA ILE A 540 -17.75 12.83 11.04
C ILE A 540 -17.48 12.67 9.55
N LYS A 541 -18.53 12.66 8.73
CA LYS A 541 -18.40 12.88 7.29
C LYS A 541 -17.99 14.33 7.05
N PHE A 542 -16.83 14.57 6.47
CA PHE A 542 -16.29 15.93 6.35
C PHE A 542 -16.11 16.41 4.91
N ASP A 543 -16.04 15.50 3.95
CA ASP A 543 -15.98 15.82 2.53
C ASP A 543 -16.82 14.84 1.69
N GLU A 544 -17.29 15.33 0.55
CA GLU A 544 -17.90 14.52 -0.49
C GLU A 544 -17.74 15.18 -1.86
N PHE A 545 -17.50 14.36 -2.88
CA PHE A 545 -17.57 14.74 -4.28
C PHE A 545 -18.16 13.60 -5.13
N ARG A 546 -18.54 13.92 -6.38
CA ARG A 546 -19.21 12.99 -7.28
C ARG A 546 -18.39 12.75 -8.54
N LEU A 547 -18.20 11.48 -8.90
CA LEU A 547 -17.64 11.09 -10.19
C LEU A 547 -18.72 11.25 -11.28
N LYS A 548 -18.35 11.88 -12.40
CA LYS A 548 -19.27 12.11 -13.53
C LYS A 548 -19.53 10.80 -14.27
N SER A 549 -20.75 10.27 -14.20
CA SER A 549 -21.16 9.05 -14.92
C SER A 549 -21.23 9.24 -16.42
#